data_AF-A0A377V0R8-F1
#
_entry.id   AF-A0A377V0R8-F1
#
_cell.length_a   1.000
_cell.length_b   1.000
_cell.length_c   1.000
_cell.angle_alpha   90.00
_cell.angle_beta   90.00
_cell.angle_gamma   90.00
#
_symmetry.space_group_name_H-M   'P 1'
#
loop_
_entity.id
_entity.type
_entity.pdbx_description
1 polymer ?
#
loop_
_entity_poly.entity_id
_entity_poly.type
_entity_poly.pdbx_seq_one_letter_code
_entity_poly.pdbx_strand_id
1 'polypeptide(L)' 'MTEIFIRRERRIVAGISLMRDVPFSSEERQRAQAVLPLVELAIRDCLQEEDDLPAILTAKRAGNRRHGARRRQQ' A
#
# COMPACT_ATOMS: atom_id res chain seq x y z
N MET A 1 7.67 3.81 12.08
CA MET A 1 7.33 3.36 10.70
C MET A 1 8.15 2.11 10.38
N THR A 2 7.56 1.13 9.69
CA THR A 2 8.30 0.00 9.11
C THR A 2 7.87 -0.21 7.67
N GLU A 3 8.80 -0.55 6.79
CA GLU A 3 8.53 -0.76 5.37
C GLU A 3 8.86 -2.19 4.99
N ILE A 4 8.03 -2.75 4.14
CA ILE A 4 8.12 -4.12 3.65
C ILE A 4 8.12 -4.06 2.13
N PHE A 5 9.23 -4.47 1.52
CA PHE A 5 9.39 -4.50 0.06
C PHE A 5 9.15 -5.89 -0.47
N ILE A 6 8.26 -6.01 -1.45
CA ILE A 6 7.89 -7.26 -2.09
C ILE A 6 8.60 -7.35 -3.43
N ARG A 7 9.34 -8.45 -3.63
CA ARG A 7 10.23 -8.61 -4.78
C ARG A 7 9.80 -9.75 -5.69
N ARG A 8 9.87 -9.51 -7.00
CA ARG A 8 9.74 -10.52 -8.05
C ARG A 8 10.95 -10.42 -8.96
N GLU A 9 11.63 -11.53 -9.22
CA GLU A 9 12.80 -11.57 -10.13
C GLU A 9 13.86 -10.49 -9.80
N ARG A 10 14.12 -10.27 -8.49
CA ARG A 10 15.03 -9.25 -7.95
C ARG A 10 14.58 -7.79 -8.15
N ARG A 11 13.40 -7.54 -8.71
CA ARG A 11 12.78 -6.21 -8.80
C ARG A 11 11.74 -6.02 -7.70
N ILE A 12 11.68 -4.83 -7.11
CA ILE A 12 10.60 -4.47 -6.18
C ILE A 12 9.35 -4.20 -7.02
N VAL A 13 8.26 -4.92 -6.73
CA VAL A 13 6.97 -4.77 -7.42
C VAL A 13 5.93 -4.07 -6.56
N ALA A 14 6.07 -4.15 -5.24
CA ALA A 14 5.20 -3.45 -4.30
C ALA A 14 5.96 -3.04 -3.03
N GLY A 15 5.52 -1.96 -2.42
CA GLY A 15 5.97 -1.50 -1.11
C GLY A 15 4.80 -1.35 -0.16
N ILE A 16 4.87 -1.97 1.01
CA ILE A 16 3.90 -1.83 2.08
C ILE A 16 4.54 -1.02 3.20
N SER A 17 3.98 0.15 3.49
CA SER A 17 4.44 1.01 4.58
C SER A 17 3.46 0.91 5.75
N LEU A 18 3.95 0.44 6.90
CA LEU A 18 3.18 0.35 8.14
C LEU A 18 3.56 1.52 9.05
N MET A 19 2.57 2.36 9.34
CA MET A 19 2.69 3.53 10.22
C MET A 19 1.90 3.29 11.50
N ARG A 20 2.46 3.73 12.63
CA ARG A 20 1.83 3.69 13.97
C ARG A 20 2.49 4.76 14.84
N ASP A 21 1.79 5.15 15.89
CA ASP A 21 2.20 6.23 16.79
C ASP A 21 3.30 5.82 17.77
N VAL A 22 3.48 4.52 17.99
CA VAL A 22 4.54 3.99 18.88
C VAL A 22 5.53 3.13 18.09
N PRO A 23 6.82 3.06 18.44
CA PRO A 23 7.79 2.25 17.71
C PRO A 23 7.41 0.76 17.69
N PHE A 24 7.71 0.07 16.57
CA PHE A 24 7.63 -1.38 16.53
C PHE A 24 8.73 -2.00 17.41
N SER A 25 8.39 -3.06 18.15
CA SER A 25 9.36 -3.90 18.85
C SER A 25 10.12 -4.79 17.86
N SER A 26 11.24 -5.36 18.31
CA SER A 26 12.00 -6.31 17.48
C SER A 26 11.20 -7.57 17.16
N GLU A 27 10.40 -8.04 18.11
CA GLU A 27 9.51 -9.21 17.94
C GLU A 27 8.40 -8.93 16.91
N GLU A 28 7.80 -7.74 16.95
CA GLU A 28 6.80 -7.32 15.95
C GLU A 28 7.41 -7.19 14.55
N ARG A 29 8.63 -6.64 14.45
CA ARG A 29 9.37 -6.60 13.18
C ARG A 29 9.66 -8.00 12.65
N GLN A 30 10.06 -8.93 13.52
CA GLN A 30 10.33 -10.31 13.14
C GLN A 30 9.07 -11.04 12.67
N ARG A 31 7.94 -10.84 13.36
CA ARG A 31 6.63 -11.34 12.90
C ARG A 31 6.23 -10.77 11.54
N ALA A 32 6.40 -9.46 11.35
CA ALA A 32 6.11 -8.80 10.08
C ALA A 32 6.97 -9.34 8.92
N GLN A 33 8.23 -9.68 9.20
CA GLN A 33 9.10 -10.35 8.23
C GLN A 33 8.70 -11.82 8.01
N ALA A 34 8.23 -12.54 9.03
CA ALA A 34 7.83 -13.93 8.90
C ALA A 34 6.60 -14.12 8.00
N VAL A 35 5.71 -13.13 7.93
CA VAL A 35 4.51 -13.18 7.08
C VAL A 35 4.77 -12.76 5.64
N LEU A 36 5.97 -12.25 5.31
CA LEU A 36 6.33 -11.80 3.97
C LEU A 36 5.95 -12.79 2.86
N PRO A 37 6.30 -14.09 2.94
CA PRO A 37 5.99 -15.03 1.85
C PRO A 37 4.49 -15.15 1.56
N LEU A 38 3.64 -15.04 2.59
CA LEU A 38 2.20 -15.07 2.43
C LEU A 38 1.68 -13.79 1.77
N VAL A 39 2.27 -12.66 2.12
CA VAL A 39 1.95 -11.37 1.49
C VAL A 39 2.43 -11.35 0.04
N GLU A 40 3.61 -11.88 -0.26
CA GLU A 40 4.10 -12.01 -1.65
C GLU A 40 3.17 -12.89 -2.50
N LEU A 41 2.65 -13.98 -1.94
CA LEU A 41 1.69 -14.85 -2.61
C LEU A 41 0.37 -14.12 -2.88
N ALA A 42 -0.22 -13.51 -1.85
CA ALA A 42 -1.48 -12.78 -1.99
C ALA A 42 -1.37 -11.61 -2.99
N ILE A 43 -0.23 -10.91 -2.98
CA ILE A 43 0.04 -9.86 -3.97
C ILE A 43 0.15 -10.47 -5.36
N ARG A 44 0.83 -11.60 -5.57
CA ARG A 44 0.88 -12.22 -6.91
C ARG A 44 -0.52 -12.47 -7.47
N ASP A 45 -1.44 -12.98 -6.66
CA ASP A 45 -2.81 -13.24 -7.10
C ASP A 45 -3.54 -11.93 -7.42
N CYS A 46 -3.39 -10.90 -6.58
CA CYS A 46 -3.95 -9.56 -6.85
C CYS A 46 -3.31 -8.88 -8.07
N LEU A 47 -2.01 -9.14 -8.33
CA LEU A 47 -1.30 -8.54 -9.45
C LEU A 47 -1.42 -9.34 -10.77
N GLN A 48 -1.93 -10.57 -10.73
CA GLN A 48 -2.27 -11.26 -11.98
C GLN A 48 -3.52 -10.67 -12.63
N GLU A 49 -4.30 -9.88 -11.88
CA GLU A 49 -5.41 -9.07 -12.36
C GLU A 49 -4.95 -7.66 -12.86
N GLU A 50 -3.64 -7.31 -12.85
CA GLU A 50 -3.11 -5.97 -13.24
C GLU A 50 -3.08 -5.63 -14.75
N ASP A 51 -3.99 -6.12 -15.59
CA ASP A 51 -4.40 -5.23 -16.69
C ASP A 51 -5.25 -4.05 -16.13
N ASP A 52 -5.73 -4.13 -14.88
CA ASP A 52 -6.62 -3.13 -14.23
C ASP A 52 -6.01 -2.35 -13.03
N LEU A 53 -4.74 -2.56 -12.65
CA LEU A 53 -4.20 -1.91 -11.44
C LEU A 53 -4.07 -0.36 -11.44
N PRO A 54 -4.03 0.34 -12.60
CA PRO A 54 -4.14 1.79 -12.60
C PRO A 54 -5.45 2.30 -11.96
N ALA A 55 -6.52 1.52 -12.00
CA ALA A 55 -7.82 1.90 -11.46
C ALA A 55 -7.84 1.90 -9.91
N ILE A 56 -7.21 0.90 -9.30
CA ILE A 56 -7.19 0.72 -7.83
C ILE A 56 -6.38 1.84 -7.16
N LEU A 57 -5.25 2.23 -7.76
CA LEU A 57 -4.40 3.31 -7.24
C LEU A 57 -4.97 4.72 -7.49
N THR A 58 -5.84 4.88 -8.50
CA THR A 58 -6.48 6.16 -8.85
C THR A 58 -7.72 6.45 -8.01
N ALA A 59 -8.44 5.42 -7.54
CA ALA A 59 -9.62 5.59 -6.68
C ALA A 59 -9.32 6.35 -5.38
N LYS A 60 -8.15 6.11 -4.77
CA LYS A 60 -7.76 6.78 -3.50
C LYS A 60 -7.35 8.24 -3.66
N ARG A 61 -7.07 8.73 -4.88
CA ARG A 61 -6.77 10.15 -5.15
C ARG A 61 -7.99 10.99 -5.59
N ALA A 62 -9.05 10.35 -6.10
CA ALA A 62 -10.23 11.06 -6.58
C ALA A 62 -11.22 11.49 -5.47
N GLY A 63 -11.17 10.84 -4.30
CA GLY A 63 -12.09 11.11 -3.18
C GLY A 63 -11.82 12.41 -2.40
N ASN A 64 -10.63 13.02 -2.55
CA ASN A 64 -10.21 14.14 -1.69
C ASN A 64 -10.13 15.51 -2.39
N ARG A 65 -10.81 15.69 -3.55
CA ARG A 65 -10.81 16.95 -4.32
C ARG A 65 -12.20 17.49 -4.69
N ARG A 66 -13.27 17.14 -3.96
CA ARG A 66 -14.62 17.71 -4.19
C ARG A 66 -15.30 18.27 -2.94
N HIS A 67 -14.57 19.01 -2.11
CA HIS A 67 -15.19 19.80 -1.05
C HIS A 67 -14.47 21.15 -0.84
N GLY A 68 -14.53 22.02 -1.85
CA GLY A 68 -13.92 23.35 -1.72
C GLY A 68 -14.04 24.23 -2.96
N ALA A 69 -15.21 24.28 -3.61
CA ALA A 69 -15.43 25.22 -4.70
C ALA A 69 -16.91 25.63 -4.85
N ARG A 70 -17.55 26.07 -3.76
CA ARG A 70 -18.76 26.89 -3.83
C ARG A 70 -18.82 27.82 -2.63
N ARG A 71 -18.42 29.09 -2.85
CA ARG A 71 -18.99 30.32 -2.26
C ARG A 71 -18.09 31.52 -2.60
N ARG A 72 -18.33 32.11 -3.77
CA ARG A 72 -18.15 33.55 -4.03
C ARG A 72 -19.10 33.94 -5.16
N GLN A 73 -20.32 34.28 -4.80
CA GLN A 73 -21.15 35.28 -5.49
C GLN A 73 -22.12 35.83 -4.45
N GLN A 74 -21.74 36.95 -3.86
CA GLN A 74 -22.54 38.14 -3.59
C GLN A 74 -21.59 39.22 -3.05
#